data_AF-A0A7L3FP67-F1
#
_entry.id   AF-A0A7L3FP67-F1
#
_cell.length_a   1.000
_cell.length_b   1.000
_cell.length_c   1.000
_cell.angle_alpha   90.00
_cell.angle_beta   90.00
_cell.angle_gamma   90.00
#
_symmetry.space_group_name_H-M   'P 1'
#
loop_
_entity.id
_entity.type
_entity.pdbx_description
1 polymer ?
#
loop_
_entity_poly.entity_id
_entity_poly.type
_entity_poly.pdbx_seq_one_letter_code
_entity_poly.pdbx_strand_id
1 'polypeptide(L)'
;GSQQVLIHPSNSPSTGQPGELSLVTLLPALRRRLGFTSELHVLKGPARECSGLVLLSSCHHSSKRLQQFFTDARQRGRYPVTYRAVTVGVPAEAEGEIRTGLRWQQHGDTTLVVPVPAPGCRSLARKEVKNTLTRYRVLGAAGGCALLQLQPRT
;
A
#
# COMPACT_ATOMS: atom_id res chain seq x y z
N GLY A 1 10.44 -3.59 -23.53
CA GLY A 1 9.20 -3.69 -22.75
C GLY A 1 9.13 -2.48 -21.84
N SER A 2 8.13 -1.62 -22.01
CA SER A 2 8.11 -0.31 -21.35
C SER A 2 7.38 -0.39 -20.00
N GLN A 3 7.94 0.29 -18.98
CA GLN A 3 7.38 0.41 -17.64
C GLN A 3 7.06 1.88 -17.39
N GLN A 4 5.95 2.17 -16.74
CA GLN A 4 5.59 3.55 -16.38
C GLN A 4 5.09 3.63 -14.94
N VAL A 5 5.39 4.76 -14.32
CA VAL A 5 4.97 5.12 -12.97
C VAL A 5 3.99 6.28 -13.10
N LEU A 6 2.78 6.13 -12.53
CA LEU A 6 1.75 7.16 -12.53
C LEU A 6 1.46 7.61 -11.11
N ILE A 7 1.12 8.88 -10.94
CA ILE A 7 0.60 9.41 -9.68
C ILE A 7 -0.91 9.23 -9.70
N HIS A 8 -1.41 8.52 -8.70
CA HIS A 8 -2.82 8.24 -8.50
C HIS A 8 -3.38 9.18 -7.41
N PRO A 9 -4.45 9.96 -7.70
CA PRO A 9 -5.03 10.89 -6.74
C PRO A 9 -5.83 10.16 -5.65
N SER A 10 -6.03 10.80 -4.50
CA SER A 10 -6.91 10.29 -3.44
C SER A 10 -8.36 10.26 -3.94
N ASN A 11 -9.12 9.23 -3.56
CA ASN A 11 -10.55 9.00 -3.90
C ASN A 11 -10.87 8.29 -5.22
N SER A 12 -9.88 7.75 -5.94
CA SER A 12 -10.14 6.75 -6.98
C SER A 12 -9.75 5.35 -6.49
N PRO A 13 -10.60 4.32 -6.58
CA PRO A 13 -10.17 2.97 -6.26
C PRO A 13 -9.14 2.46 -7.29
N SER A 14 -8.04 1.84 -6.84
CA SER A 14 -7.15 1.09 -7.74
C SER A 14 -7.87 -0.11 -8.36
N THR A 15 -8.82 -0.68 -7.60
CA THR A 15 -9.72 -1.79 -7.97
C THR A 15 -11.11 -1.44 -7.45
N GLY A 16 -12.07 -1.18 -8.32
CA GLY A 16 -13.44 -0.78 -7.95
C GLY A 16 -14.44 -1.93 -7.95
N GLN A 17 -15.57 -1.74 -7.27
CA GLN A 17 -16.77 -2.57 -7.45
C GLN A 17 -17.33 -2.38 -8.88
N PRO A 18 -18.10 -3.35 -9.43
CA PRO A 18 -18.75 -3.18 -10.73
C PRO A 18 -19.61 -1.90 -10.74
N GLY A 19 -19.28 -0.95 -11.62
CA GLY A 19 -19.99 0.33 -11.74
C GLY A 19 -19.27 1.56 -11.13
N GLU A 20 -18.22 1.37 -10.33
CA GLU A 20 -17.37 2.49 -9.84
C GLU A 20 -16.21 2.79 -10.81
N LEU A 21 -15.91 4.07 -11.03
CA LEU A 21 -14.69 4.50 -11.74
C LEU A 21 -13.46 4.06 -10.94
N SER A 22 -12.62 3.21 -11.53
CA SER A 22 -11.38 2.72 -10.91
C SER A 22 -10.22 2.81 -11.89
N LEU A 23 -8.99 2.76 -11.40
CA LEU A 23 -7.82 2.79 -12.29
C LEU A 23 -7.86 1.62 -13.29
N VAL A 24 -8.34 0.45 -12.88
CA VAL A 24 -8.51 -0.73 -13.73
C VAL A 24 -9.44 -0.44 -14.91
N THR A 25 -10.56 0.25 -14.69
CA THR A 25 -11.51 0.60 -15.77
C THR A 25 -10.95 1.65 -16.72
N LEU A 26 -9.97 2.46 -16.26
CA LEU A 26 -9.27 3.45 -17.08
C LEU A 26 -8.07 2.89 -17.86
N LEU A 27 -7.62 1.65 -17.61
CA LEU A 27 -6.45 1.06 -18.27
C LEU A 27 -6.55 1.07 -19.81
N PRO A 28 -7.70 0.77 -20.45
CA PRO A 28 -7.78 0.83 -21.91
C PRO A 28 -7.63 2.25 -22.48
N ALA A 29 -8.11 3.27 -21.75
CA ALA A 29 -7.93 4.67 -22.13
C ALA A 29 -6.48 5.12 -21.95
N LEU A 30 -5.85 4.74 -20.82
CA LEU A 30 -4.43 5.00 -20.56
C LEU A 30 -3.52 4.30 -21.58
N ARG A 31 -3.82 3.04 -21.92
CA ARG A 31 -3.11 2.27 -22.95
C ARG A 31 -3.03 3.04 -24.26
N ARG A 32 -4.19 3.52 -24.74
CA ARG A 32 -4.28 4.31 -25.98
C ARG A 32 -3.51 5.62 -25.89
N ARG A 33 -3.67 6.38 -24.80
CA ARG A 33 -3.00 7.67 -24.61
C ARG A 33 -1.48 7.56 -24.51
N LEU A 34 -0.99 6.47 -23.92
CA LEU A 34 0.43 6.22 -23.71
C LEU A 34 1.08 5.43 -24.87
N GLY A 35 0.33 5.10 -25.92
CA GLY A 35 0.85 4.45 -27.13
C GLY A 35 1.20 2.97 -26.96
N PHE A 36 0.65 2.27 -25.97
CA PHE A 36 0.90 0.85 -25.77
C PHE A 36 0.01 -0.01 -26.68
N THR A 37 0.60 -1.03 -27.30
CA THR A 37 -0.13 -2.02 -28.11
C THR A 37 -0.69 -3.16 -27.26
N SER A 38 0.06 -3.60 -26.26
CA SER A 38 -0.33 -4.66 -25.33
C SER A 38 -1.18 -4.13 -24.16
N GLU A 39 -1.98 -5.01 -23.56
CA GLU A 39 -2.75 -4.67 -22.35
C GLU A 39 -1.83 -4.20 -21.21
N LEU A 40 -2.28 -3.18 -20.50
CA LEU A 40 -1.61 -2.67 -19.30
C LEU A 40 -2.19 -3.36 -18.08
N HIS A 41 -1.32 -3.72 -17.13
CA HIS A 41 -1.72 -4.29 -15.86
C HIS A 41 -1.18 -3.45 -14.70
N VAL A 42 -2.02 -3.28 -13.66
CA VAL A 42 -1.60 -2.69 -12.38
C VAL A 42 -0.82 -3.72 -11.58
N LEU A 43 0.45 -3.44 -11.27
CA LEU A 43 1.30 -4.32 -10.48
C LEU A 43 1.24 -4.02 -9.00
N LYS A 44 1.28 -2.73 -8.67
CA LYS A 44 1.20 -2.19 -7.32
C LYS A 44 0.55 -0.83 -7.41
N GLY A 45 -0.36 -0.55 -6.49
CA GLY A 45 -0.96 0.75 -6.29
C GLY A 45 -1.29 0.97 -4.82
N PRO A 46 -1.60 2.22 -4.46
CA PRO A 46 -2.10 2.56 -3.13
C PRO A 46 -3.53 2.01 -2.94
N ALA A 47 -3.97 1.91 -1.69
CA ALA A 47 -5.38 1.63 -1.37
C ALA A 47 -6.28 2.80 -1.83
N ARG A 48 -7.60 2.57 -1.91
CA ARG A 48 -8.60 3.52 -2.43
C ARG A 48 -8.54 4.89 -1.72
N GLU A 49 -8.22 4.87 -0.44
CA GLU A 49 -8.19 6.02 0.46
C GLU A 49 -6.87 6.80 0.36
N CYS A 50 -5.90 6.30 -0.41
CA CYS A 50 -4.54 6.82 -0.49
C CYS A 50 -4.21 7.31 -1.91
N SER A 51 -3.67 8.51 -2.03
CA SER A 51 -2.91 8.91 -3.22
C SER A 51 -1.55 8.21 -3.24
N GLY A 52 -0.95 8.01 -4.41
CA GLY A 52 0.42 7.50 -4.48
C GLY A 52 0.85 7.01 -5.85
N LEU A 53 2.01 6.35 -5.87
CA LEU A 53 2.57 5.82 -7.10
C LEU A 53 1.89 4.50 -7.47
N VAL A 54 1.51 4.39 -8.74
CA VAL A 54 1.05 3.14 -9.35
C VAL A 54 2.08 2.68 -10.37
N LEU A 55 2.44 1.41 -10.26
CA LEU A 55 3.33 0.74 -11.21
C LEU A 55 2.51 -0.02 -12.24
N LEU A 56 2.63 0.38 -13.51
CA LEU A 56 2.01 -0.30 -14.64
C LEU A 56 3.04 -1.03 -15.49
N SER A 57 2.64 -2.17 -16.05
CA SER A 57 3.44 -2.91 -17.02
C SER A 57 2.54 -3.51 -18.09
N SER A 58 3.01 -3.44 -19.34
CA SER A 58 2.41 -4.13 -20.48
C SER A 58 3.13 -5.44 -20.83
N CYS A 59 4.08 -5.87 -20.00
CA CYS A 59 4.97 -6.99 -20.25
C CYS A 59 4.95 -7.97 -19.07
N HIS A 60 4.44 -9.19 -19.30
CA HIS A 60 4.32 -10.22 -18.27
C HIS A 60 5.65 -10.54 -17.57
N HIS A 61 6.75 -10.64 -18.32
CA HIS A 61 8.06 -10.91 -17.74
C HIS A 61 8.52 -9.80 -16.78
N SER A 62 8.34 -8.53 -17.17
CA SER A 62 8.68 -7.38 -16.32
C SER A 62 7.80 -7.35 -15.07
N SER A 63 6.51 -7.64 -15.23
CA SER A 63 5.55 -7.76 -14.13
C SER A 63 5.98 -8.79 -13.09
N LYS A 64 6.36 -9.99 -13.54
CA LYS A 64 6.83 -11.08 -12.67
C LYS A 64 8.11 -10.70 -11.93
N ARG A 65 9.09 -10.12 -12.63
CA ARG A 65 10.36 -9.68 -12.04
C ARG A 65 10.17 -8.61 -10.97
N LEU A 66 9.26 -7.66 -11.19
CA LEU A 66 8.95 -6.61 -10.22
C LEU A 66 8.20 -7.17 -9.00
N GLN A 67 7.24 -8.07 -9.20
CA GLN A 67 6.56 -8.75 -8.09
C GLN A 67 7.55 -9.56 -7.24
N GLN A 68 8.49 -10.27 -7.87
CA GLN A 68 9.58 -10.96 -7.19
C GLN A 68 10.46 -9.99 -6.41
N PHE A 69 10.86 -8.86 -6.99
CA PHE A 69 11.65 -7.84 -6.27
C PHE A 69 10.98 -7.38 -4.96
N PHE A 70 9.68 -7.05 -5.00
CA PHE A 70 8.97 -6.65 -3.77
C PHE A 70 8.87 -7.79 -2.76
N THR A 71 8.74 -9.02 -3.23
CA THR A 71 8.66 -10.22 -2.36
C THR A 71 10.01 -10.48 -1.69
N ASP A 72 11.10 -10.49 -2.47
CA ASP A 72 12.46 -10.71 -1.99
C ASP A 72 12.92 -9.59 -1.05
N ALA A 73 12.59 -8.34 -1.36
CA ALA A 73 12.90 -7.21 -0.49
C ALA A 73 12.29 -7.39 0.89
N ARG A 74 11.01 -7.80 0.98
CA ARG A 74 10.33 -8.05 2.26
C ARG A 74 10.94 -9.23 3.00
N GLN A 75 11.24 -10.33 2.31
CA GLN A 75 11.87 -11.52 2.90
C GLN A 75 13.25 -11.20 3.49
N ARG A 76 13.99 -10.29 2.85
CA ARG A 76 15.29 -9.78 3.35
C ARG A 76 15.16 -8.67 4.40
N GLY A 77 13.94 -8.42 4.89
CA GLY A 77 13.66 -7.42 5.91
C GLY A 77 13.81 -5.96 5.45
N ARG A 78 13.80 -5.70 4.13
CA ARG A 78 13.89 -4.36 3.56
C ARG A 78 12.51 -3.69 3.48
N TYR A 79 12.53 -2.37 3.26
CA TYR A 79 11.36 -1.52 3.20
C TYR A 79 11.18 -0.94 1.78
N PRO A 80 10.54 -1.68 0.87
CA PRO A 80 10.52 -1.32 -0.55
C PRO A 80 9.53 -0.18 -0.87
N VAL A 81 8.75 0.28 0.09
CA VAL A 81 7.74 1.34 -0.11
C VAL A 81 7.86 2.38 1.00
N THR A 82 7.70 3.64 0.63
CA THR A 82 7.64 4.77 1.55
C THR A 82 6.33 5.52 1.32
N TYR A 83 5.60 5.78 2.40
CA TYR A 83 4.39 6.59 2.43
C TYR A 83 4.66 7.88 3.18
N ARG A 84 3.87 8.91 2.87
CA ARG A 84 3.79 10.15 3.64
C ARG A 84 2.39 10.30 4.19
N ALA A 85 2.28 10.63 5.46
CA ALA A 85 1.00 10.83 6.13
C ALA A 85 1.08 12.04 7.06
N VAL A 86 -0.04 12.75 7.21
CA VAL A 86 -0.21 13.76 8.25
C VAL A 86 -1.03 13.15 9.37
N THR A 87 -0.55 13.26 10.60
CA THR A 87 -1.26 12.80 11.80
C THR A 87 -1.70 13.97 12.65
N VAL A 88 -2.85 13.83 13.29
CA VAL A 88 -3.22 14.65 14.45
C VAL A 88 -2.46 14.10 15.66
N GLY A 89 -1.78 14.97 16.38
CA GLY A 89 -0.81 14.61 17.39
C GLY A 89 0.60 14.41 16.81
N VAL A 90 1.60 14.78 17.60
CA VAL A 90 3.01 14.57 17.30
C VAL A 90 3.46 13.33 18.08
N PRO A 91 4.04 12.31 17.43
CA PRO A 91 4.64 11.18 18.14
C PRO A 91 5.67 11.68 19.17
N ALA A 92 5.73 11.00 20.32
CA ALA A 92 6.68 11.37 21.38
C ALA A 92 8.14 11.27 20.91
N GLU A 93 8.44 10.25 20.09
CA GLU A 93 9.76 10.03 19.51
C GLU A 93 9.79 10.48 18.05
N ALA A 94 10.93 11.03 17.61
CA ALA A 94 11.11 11.49 16.24
C ALA A 94 11.18 10.33 15.23
N GLU A 95 11.60 9.14 15.67
CA GLU A 95 11.69 7.93 14.85
C GLU A 95 11.32 6.71 15.70
N GLY A 96 10.78 5.67 15.06
CA GLY A 96 10.49 4.43 15.77
C GLY A 96 9.90 3.32 14.90
N GLU A 97 9.55 2.23 15.57
CA GLU A 97 8.92 1.06 14.97
C GLU A 97 7.55 0.81 15.58
N ILE A 98 6.55 0.65 14.72
CA ILE A 98 5.20 0.22 15.10
C ILE A 98 5.10 -1.27 14.81
N ARG A 99 5.03 -2.06 15.89
CA ARG A 99 4.89 -3.52 15.85
C ARG A 99 3.52 -3.91 16.39
N THR A 100 2.62 -4.35 15.53
CA THR A 100 1.27 -4.75 15.94
C THR A 100 0.75 -5.89 15.07
N GLY A 101 -0.06 -6.77 15.67
CA GLY A 101 -0.86 -7.71 14.90
C GLY A 101 -2.04 -6.98 14.27
N LEU A 102 -2.39 -7.30 13.04
CA LEU A 102 -3.61 -6.79 12.40
C LEU A 102 -4.53 -7.96 12.09
N ARG A 103 -5.83 -7.79 12.34
CA ARG A 103 -6.87 -8.74 11.93
C ARG A 103 -8.01 -8.02 11.23
N TRP A 104 -8.68 -8.74 10.34
CA TRP A 104 -9.97 -8.29 9.83
C TRP A 104 -11.06 -8.60 10.85
N GLN A 105 -11.96 -7.66 11.06
CA GLN A 105 -13.11 -7.80 11.92
C GLN A 105 -14.35 -7.27 11.19
N GLN A 106 -15.38 -8.09 11.12
CA GLN A 106 -16.67 -7.67 10.61
C GLN A 106 -17.39 -6.82 11.67
N HIS A 107 -17.90 -5.68 11.27
CA HIS A 107 -18.70 -4.78 12.09
C HIS A 107 -19.93 -4.33 11.30
N GLY A 108 -21.06 -5.01 11.53
CA GLY A 108 -22.24 -4.89 10.67
C GLY A 108 -21.90 -5.30 9.23
N ASP A 109 -22.20 -4.41 8.28
CA ASP A 109 -21.94 -4.63 6.86
C ASP A 109 -20.52 -4.23 6.42
N THR A 110 -19.69 -3.71 7.34
CA THR A 110 -18.33 -3.24 7.02
C THR A 110 -17.25 -4.14 7.61
N THR A 111 -16.24 -4.48 6.81
CA THR A 111 -15.03 -5.15 7.31
C THR A 111 -13.96 -4.11 7.66
N LEU A 112 -13.49 -4.12 8.91
CA LEU A 112 -12.45 -3.21 9.40
C LEU A 112 -11.16 -3.97 9.68
N VAL A 113 -10.01 -3.29 9.54
CA VAL A 113 -8.73 -3.80 10.06
C VAL A 113 -8.53 -3.23 11.46
N VAL A 114 -8.39 -4.11 12.44
CA VAL A 114 -8.19 -3.71 13.85
C VAL A 114 -6.81 -4.16 14.36
N PRO A 115 -6.15 -3.33 15.20
CA PRO A 115 -4.93 -3.73 15.86
C PRO A 115 -5.20 -4.79 16.95
N VAL A 116 -4.29 -5.74 17.05
CA VAL A 116 -4.26 -6.79 18.07
C VAL A 116 -2.94 -6.66 18.81
N PRO A 117 -2.92 -6.00 19.99
CA PRO A 117 -1.75 -5.95 20.84
C PRO A 117 -1.36 -7.37 21.29
N ALA A 118 -0.06 -7.68 21.27
CA ALA A 118 0.51 -8.96 21.72
C ALA A 118 -0.27 -10.20 21.21
N PRO A 119 -0.31 -10.44 19.88
CA PRO A 119 -1.08 -11.54 19.32
C PRO A 119 -0.55 -12.91 19.78
N GLY A 120 -1.45 -13.79 20.23
CA GLY A 120 -1.08 -15.12 20.70
C GLY A 120 -0.57 -16.03 19.58
N CYS A 121 0.38 -16.92 19.90
CA CYS A 121 1.03 -17.81 18.93
C CYS A 121 0.04 -18.62 18.06
N ARG A 122 -1.07 -19.08 18.65
CA ARG A 122 -2.11 -19.83 17.91
C ARG A 122 -2.77 -19.00 16.81
N SER A 123 -3.10 -17.74 17.09
CA SER A 123 -3.76 -16.84 16.12
C SER A 123 -2.84 -16.50 14.94
N LEU A 124 -1.54 -16.40 15.20
CA LEU A 124 -0.52 -16.21 14.16
C LEU A 124 -0.34 -17.48 13.32
N ALA A 125 -0.26 -18.66 13.95
CA ALA A 125 -0.12 -19.93 13.25
C ALA A 125 -1.32 -20.21 12.33
N ARG A 126 -2.53 -19.84 12.76
CA ARG A 126 -3.78 -19.97 11.98
C ARG A 126 -3.97 -18.86 10.93
N LYS A 127 -3.07 -17.87 10.87
CA LYS A 127 -3.15 -16.69 9.98
C LYS A 127 -4.41 -15.84 10.20
N GLU A 128 -5.01 -15.92 11.38
CA GLU A 128 -6.13 -15.06 11.79
C GLU A 128 -5.64 -13.63 12.07
N VAL A 129 -4.39 -13.52 12.51
CA VAL A 129 -3.68 -12.25 12.74
C VAL A 129 -2.43 -12.23 11.87
N LYS A 130 -2.17 -11.11 11.21
CA LYS A 130 -0.92 -10.85 10.49
C LYS A 130 -0.03 -9.92 11.31
N ASN A 131 1.17 -10.37 11.65
CA ASN A 131 2.16 -9.49 12.27
C ASN A 131 2.62 -8.43 11.28
N THR A 132 2.63 -7.19 11.76
CA THR A 132 3.07 -6.04 10.96
C THR A 132 4.20 -5.28 11.63
N LEU A 133 5.07 -4.73 10.79
CA LEU A 133 6.15 -3.84 11.20
C LEU A 133 6.21 -2.67 10.23
N THR A 134 6.06 -1.48 10.78
CA THR A 134 6.19 -0.22 10.04
C THR A 134 7.19 0.67 10.76
N ARG A 135 8.21 1.12 10.04
CA ARG A 135 9.11 2.17 10.51
C ARG A 135 8.47 3.52 10.26
N TYR A 136 8.64 4.44 11.20
CA TYR A 136 8.24 5.81 11.02
C TYR A 136 9.37 6.79 11.33
N ARG A 137 9.30 7.94 10.69
CA ARG A 137 10.14 9.11 10.95
C ARG A 137 9.31 10.38 10.85
N VAL A 138 9.40 11.25 11.83
CA VAL A 138 8.81 12.60 11.81
C VAL A 138 9.67 13.46 10.89
N LEU A 139 9.04 14.03 9.86
CA LEU A 139 9.69 14.95 8.92
C LEU A 139 9.47 16.42 9.30
N GLY A 140 8.40 16.71 10.03
CA GLY A 140 8.08 18.04 10.54
C GLY A 140 6.82 18.00 11.40
N ALA A 141 6.67 18.97 12.29
CA ALA A 141 5.50 19.11 13.15
C ALA A 141 5.13 20.59 13.30
N ALA A 142 3.83 20.87 13.25
CA ALA A 142 3.28 22.22 13.42
C ALA A 142 1.80 22.14 13.82
N GLY A 143 1.36 23.05 14.69
CA GLY A 143 -0.06 23.17 15.06
C GLY A 143 -0.68 21.90 15.67
N GLY A 144 0.11 21.11 16.40
CA GLY A 144 -0.36 19.84 16.97
C GLY A 144 -0.45 18.68 15.96
N CYS A 145 -0.01 18.87 14.72
CA CYS A 145 0.06 17.84 13.70
C CYS A 145 1.50 17.49 13.33
N ALA A 146 1.72 16.30 12.78
CA ALA A 146 3.02 15.86 12.29
C ALA A 146 2.94 15.29 10.87
N LEU A 147 3.95 15.60 10.05
CA LEU A 147 4.21 14.92 8.78
C LEU A 147 5.14 13.74 9.05
N LEU A 148 4.68 12.54 8.73
CA LEU A 148 5.42 11.30 8.93
C LEU A 148 5.83 10.68 7.59
N GLN A 149 7.05 10.14 7.57
CA GLN A 149 7.45 9.11 6.63
C GLN A 149 7.12 7.74 7.24
N LEU A 150 6.45 6.87 6.49
CA LEU A 150 6.09 5.52 6.92
C LEU A 150 6.64 4.48 5.94
N GLN A 151 7.25 3.43 6.47
CA GLN A 151 7.89 2.38 5.69
C GLN A 151 7.44 1.01 6.22
N PRO A 152 6.42 0.39 5.59
CA PRO A 152 5.96 -0.93 5.99
C PRO A 152 6.86 -2.04 5.42
N ARG A 153 7.10 -3.07 6.22
CA ARG A 153 7.84 -4.29 5.82
C ARG A 153 6.94 -5.41 5.26
N THR A 154 5.62 -5.28 5.47
CA THR A 154 4.61 -6.35 5.32
C THR A 154 4.16 -6.67 3.91
#